data_AF-A0A1Q7LFJ7-F1
#
_entry.id   AF-A0A1Q7LFJ7-F1
#
_cell.length_a   1.000
_cell.length_b   1.000
_cell.length_c   1.000
_cell.angle_alpha   90.00
_cell.angle_beta   90.00
_cell.angle_gamma   90.00
#
_symmetry.space_group_name_H-M   'P 1'
#
loop_
_entity.id
_entity.type
_entity.pdbx_description
1 polymer ?
#
loop_
_entity_poly.entity_id
_entity_poly.type
_entity_poly.pdbx_seq_one_letter_code
_entity_poly.pdbx_strand_id
1 'polypeptide(L)'
;MEGERDEFLGRSRHVSLDENHGNYRNGYRPRRINFFGLGEVELKVPRDRKGEFQSQWLPERKGQDPELEAFLAEAFLAGLSTHKPSADLGEAAGHKYDSKQISRIVGRASTELEAWRRRSLQG
;
A
#
# COMPACT_ATOMS: atom_id res chain seq x y z
N MET A 1 1.25 10.52 8.73
CA MET A 1 2.39 10.83 7.82
C MET A 1 3.26 12.00 8.27
N GLU A 2 2.75 13.21 8.52
CA GLU A 2 3.65 14.29 9.01
C GLU A 2 4.24 13.98 10.38
N GLY A 3 3.43 13.43 11.28
CA GLY A 3 3.89 12.91 12.59
C GLY A 3 4.98 11.84 12.45
N GLU A 4 4.77 10.82 11.60
CA GLU A 4 5.78 9.79 11.33
C GLU A 4 7.12 10.37 10.84
N ARG A 5 7.09 11.41 9.97
CA ARG A 5 8.33 12.09 9.52
C ARG A 5 8.99 12.83 10.68
N ASP A 6 8.19 13.47 11.53
CA ASP A 6 8.70 14.22 12.67
C ASP A 6 9.32 13.28 13.72
N GLU A 7 8.72 12.10 13.96
CA GLU A 7 9.30 11.00 14.74
C GLU A 7 10.59 10.46 14.10
N PHE A 8 10.59 10.21 12.79
CA PHE A 8 11.78 9.76 12.06
C PHE A 8 12.94 10.74 12.14
N LEU A 9 12.65 12.05 12.09
CA LEU A 9 13.64 13.11 12.26
C LEU A 9 13.96 13.39 13.74
N GLY A 10 13.26 12.76 14.69
CA GLY A 10 13.42 12.92 16.13
C GLY A 10 13.04 14.30 16.66
N ARG A 11 12.24 15.08 15.93
CA ARG A 11 11.95 16.48 16.30
C ARG A 11 10.71 17.04 15.63
N SER A 12 10.09 18.01 16.30
CA SER A 12 9.00 18.81 15.77
C SER A 12 9.45 19.82 14.69
N ARG A 13 8.47 20.44 14.03
CA ARG A 13 8.70 21.47 13.01
C ARG A 13 9.35 22.72 13.65
N HIS A 14 10.28 23.34 12.91
CA HIS A 14 11.02 24.56 13.29
C HIS A 14 11.96 24.44 14.50
N VAL A 15 12.29 23.23 14.96
CA VAL A 15 13.37 23.02 15.93
C VAL A 15 14.72 23.11 15.22
N SER A 16 15.58 24.03 15.69
CA SER A 16 16.91 24.28 15.12
C SER A 16 17.82 23.06 15.24
N LEU A 17 18.75 22.91 14.29
CA LEU A 17 19.75 21.86 14.30
C LEU A 17 21.10 22.41 14.75
N ASP A 18 21.84 21.63 15.53
CA ASP A 18 23.29 21.76 15.58
C ASP A 18 23.90 21.43 14.21
N GLU A 19 25.03 22.04 13.90
CA GLU A 19 25.71 21.95 12.59
C GLU A 19 26.02 20.50 12.15
N ASN A 20 26.02 19.54 13.07
CA ASN A 20 26.24 18.12 12.82
C ASN A 20 25.02 17.34 12.33
N HIS A 21 23.82 17.93 12.29
CA HIS A 21 22.63 17.22 11.82
C HIS A 21 22.43 17.36 10.30
N GLY A 22 22.69 16.28 9.57
CA GLY A 22 22.71 16.26 8.10
C GLY A 22 21.38 15.94 7.40
N ASN A 23 20.25 15.78 8.10
CA ASN A 23 18.96 15.48 7.46
C ASN A 23 17.84 16.48 7.84
N TYR A 24 17.09 16.88 6.83
CA TYR A 24 16.15 18.00 6.86
C TYR A 24 14.83 17.63 6.19
N ARG A 25 13.76 18.36 6.50
CA ARG A 25 12.49 18.24 5.77
C ARG A 25 12.67 18.81 4.36
N ASN A 26 12.17 18.12 3.34
CA ASN A 26 12.33 18.51 1.94
C ASN A 26 11.01 18.42 1.16
N GLY A 27 9.99 19.08 1.70
CA GLY A 27 8.66 19.17 1.08
C GLY A 27 7.93 17.83 1.01
N TYR A 28 7.15 17.66 -0.06
CA TYR A 28 6.23 16.54 -0.27
C TYR A 28 6.35 16.04 -1.71
N ARG A 29 6.12 14.74 -1.93
CA ARG A 29 5.91 14.15 -3.26
C ARG A 29 4.44 13.82 -3.46
N PRO A 30 3.85 14.09 -4.64
CA PRO A 30 2.53 13.56 -4.96
C PRO A 30 2.61 12.05 -5.15
N ARG A 31 1.60 11.33 -4.69
CA ARG A 31 1.45 9.90 -4.92
C ARG A 31 -0.03 9.56 -5.03
N ARG A 32 -0.39 8.81 -6.06
CA ARG A 32 -1.74 8.29 -6.25
C ARG A 32 -1.78 6.85 -5.74
N ILE A 33 -2.80 6.53 -4.95
CA ILE A 33 -3.04 5.19 -4.42
C ILE A 33 -4.53 4.90 -4.44
N ASN A 34 -4.89 3.67 -4.79
CA ASN A 34 -6.26 3.21 -4.74
C ASN A 34 -6.56 2.64 -3.36
N PHE A 35 -7.52 3.24 -2.66
CA PHE A 35 -8.05 2.76 -1.39
C PHE A 35 -9.35 1.99 -1.60
N PHE A 36 -9.57 0.97 -0.78
CA PHE A 36 -10.82 0.21 -0.79
C PHE A 36 -12.02 1.14 -0.50
N GLY A 37 -13.08 1.05 -1.31
CA GLY A 37 -14.29 1.87 -1.18
C GLY A 37 -14.16 3.37 -1.54
N LEU A 38 -12.96 3.95 -1.47
CA LEU A 38 -12.71 5.37 -1.77
C LEU A 38 -12.20 5.61 -3.19
N GLY A 39 -11.63 4.60 -3.82
CA GLY A 39 -11.03 4.72 -5.16
C GLY A 39 -9.66 5.41 -5.15
N GLU A 40 -9.32 6.06 -6.27
CA GLU A 40 -8.00 6.68 -6.44
C GLU A 40 -7.91 8.01 -5.67
N VAL A 41 -6.98 8.06 -4.70
CA VAL A 41 -6.71 9.26 -3.90
C VAL A 41 -5.31 9.77 -4.18
N GLU A 42 -5.19 11.09 -4.37
CA GLU A 42 -3.90 11.76 -4.47
C GLU A 42 -3.44 12.24 -3.09
N LEU A 43 -2.26 11.76 -2.67
CA LEU A 43 -1.64 12.04 -1.39
C LEU A 43 -0.38 12.88 -1.56
N LYS A 44 -0.15 13.80 -0.61
CA LYS A 44 1.11 14.52 -0.46
C LYS A 44 1.96 13.82 0.59
N VAL A 45 2.91 12.99 0.15
CA VAL A 45 3.74 12.19 1.06
C VAL A 45 4.96 13.01 1.50
N PRO A 46 5.15 13.26 2.82
CA PRO A 46 6.26 14.06 3.32
C PRO A 46 7.62 13.45 2.97
N ARG A 47 8.63 14.29 2.73
CA ARG A 47 9.99 13.85 2.38
C ARG A 47 11.02 14.45 3.33
N ASP A 48 12.10 13.73 3.50
CA ASP A 48 13.36 14.21 4.04
C ASP A 48 14.36 14.53 2.90
N ARG A 49 15.46 15.18 3.23
CA ARG A 49 16.47 15.66 2.29
C ARG A 49 17.31 14.50 1.75
N LYS A 50 17.58 13.50 2.59
CA LYS A 50 18.32 12.29 2.20
C LYS A 50 17.44 11.25 1.49
N GLY A 51 16.13 11.34 1.62
CA GLY A 51 15.18 10.39 1.01
C GLY A 51 15.07 9.07 1.78
N GLU A 52 15.46 9.07 3.05
CA GLU A 52 15.48 7.90 3.94
C GLU A 52 14.12 7.68 4.62
N PHE A 53 13.26 8.70 4.68
CA PHE A 53 11.95 8.59 5.33
C PHE A 53 10.98 7.73 4.50
N GLN A 54 10.49 6.66 5.14
CA GLN A 54 9.41 5.82 4.64
C GLN A 54 8.26 5.82 5.63
N SER A 55 7.03 5.95 5.12
CA SER A 55 5.83 5.86 5.95
C SER A 55 5.58 4.40 6.31
N GLN A 56 5.21 4.16 7.56
CA GLN A 56 4.86 2.81 8.03
C GLN A 56 3.45 2.41 7.56
N TRP A 57 2.53 3.38 7.54
CA TRP A 57 1.17 3.14 7.09
C TRP A 57 1.08 3.02 5.57
N LEU A 58 1.72 3.92 4.84
CA LEU A 58 1.62 3.92 3.38
C LEU A 58 2.65 2.94 2.78
N PRO A 59 2.23 1.84 2.14
CA PRO A 59 3.15 0.81 1.69
C PRO A 59 4.18 1.39 0.70
N GLU A 60 5.43 0.94 0.71
CA GLU A 60 6.42 1.44 -0.25
C GLU A 60 6.11 0.90 -1.66
N ARG A 61 6.12 1.78 -2.68
CA ARG A 61 5.99 1.42 -4.12
C ARG A 61 4.70 0.69 -4.56
N LYS A 62 3.72 0.42 -3.69
CA LYS A 62 2.41 -0.15 -4.10
C LYS A 62 1.42 0.90 -4.58
N GLY A 63 0.68 0.61 -5.64
CA GLY A 63 -0.40 1.48 -6.13
C GLY A 63 -1.75 1.26 -5.43
N GLN A 64 -1.85 0.27 -4.55
CA GLN A 64 -3.09 -0.18 -3.92
C GLN A 64 -2.88 -0.39 -2.43
N ASP A 65 -3.93 -0.15 -1.65
CA ASP A 65 -4.00 -0.50 -0.24
C ASP A 65 -3.97 -2.04 -0.05
N PRO A 66 -3.19 -2.57 0.91
CA PRO A 66 -3.30 -3.96 1.37
C PRO A 66 -4.74 -4.48 1.56
N GLU A 67 -5.64 -3.68 2.11
CA GLU A 67 -7.04 -4.10 2.34
C GLU A 67 -7.76 -4.38 1.02
N LEU A 68 -7.51 -3.56 0.00
CA LEU A 68 -8.04 -3.76 -1.35
C LEU A 68 -7.47 -5.02 -2.00
N GLU A 69 -6.18 -5.30 -1.81
CA GLU A 69 -5.56 -6.53 -2.30
C GLU A 69 -6.20 -7.78 -1.65
N ALA A 70 -6.48 -7.72 -0.35
CA ALA A 70 -7.14 -8.79 0.39
C ALA A 70 -8.58 -9.02 -0.10
N PHE A 71 -9.38 -7.96 -0.24
CA PHE A 71 -10.74 -8.04 -0.77
C PHE A 71 -10.79 -8.70 -2.16
N LEU A 72 -9.88 -8.32 -3.06
CA LEU A 72 -9.81 -8.90 -4.40
C LEU A 72 -9.41 -10.38 -4.37
N ALA A 73 -8.55 -10.78 -3.44
CA ALA A 73 -8.19 -12.19 -3.25
C ALA A 73 -9.37 -13.01 -2.69
N GLU A 74 -10.09 -12.49 -1.70
CA GLU A 74 -11.27 -13.13 -1.12
C GLU A 74 -12.40 -13.28 -2.14
N ALA A 75 -12.67 -12.23 -2.91
CA ALA A 75 -13.61 -12.23 -4.02
C ALA A 75 -13.32 -13.38 -5.00
N PHE A 76 -12.05 -13.56 -5.36
CA PHE A 76 -11.63 -14.67 -6.21
C PHE A 76 -11.84 -16.04 -5.56
N LEU A 77 -11.47 -16.20 -4.28
CA LEU A 77 -11.69 -17.44 -3.54
C LEU A 77 -13.18 -17.79 -3.41
N ALA A 78 -14.05 -16.78 -3.37
CA ALA A 78 -15.50 -16.94 -3.40
C ALA A 78 -16.06 -17.32 -4.79
N GLY A 79 -15.21 -17.43 -5.82
CA GLY A 79 -15.58 -17.86 -7.16
C GLY A 79 -15.84 -16.72 -8.16
N LEU A 80 -15.52 -15.47 -7.82
CA LEU A 80 -15.61 -14.36 -8.78
C LEU A 80 -14.49 -14.47 -9.82
N SER A 81 -14.84 -14.26 -11.09
CA SER A 81 -13.91 -14.41 -12.21
C SER A 81 -12.87 -13.28 -12.23
N THR A 82 -11.61 -13.64 -12.45
CA THR A 82 -10.53 -12.68 -12.75
C THR A 82 -10.58 -12.12 -14.17
N HIS A 83 -11.19 -12.87 -15.10
CA HIS A 83 -11.13 -12.57 -16.54
C HIS A 83 -12.17 -11.53 -16.97
N LYS A 84 -13.27 -11.45 -16.22
CA LYS A 84 -14.24 -10.36 -16.25
C LYS A 84 -14.52 -10.01 -14.79
N PRO A 85 -13.72 -9.14 -14.16
CA PRO A 85 -14.19 -8.50 -12.94
C PRO A 85 -15.60 -7.98 -13.22
N SER A 86 -16.57 -8.41 -12.42
CA SER A 86 -17.92 -7.86 -12.54
C SER A 86 -17.82 -6.34 -12.45
N ALA A 87 -18.71 -5.63 -13.16
CA ALA A 87 -18.82 -4.19 -12.98
C ALA A 87 -18.93 -3.85 -11.48
N ASP A 88 -19.65 -4.69 -10.74
CA ASP A 88 -19.83 -4.67 -9.30
C ASP A 88 -18.51 -4.75 -8.50
N LEU A 89 -17.53 -5.55 -8.94
CA LEU A 89 -16.23 -5.63 -8.26
C LEU A 89 -15.43 -4.34 -8.44
N GLY A 90 -15.47 -3.75 -9.64
CA GLY A 90 -14.81 -2.47 -9.92
C GLY A 90 -15.46 -1.30 -9.18
N GLU A 91 -16.79 -1.34 -9.03
CA GLU A 91 -17.55 -0.36 -8.26
C GLU A 91 -17.24 -0.47 -6.76
N ALA A 92 -17.29 -1.68 -6.19
CA ALA A 92 -16.94 -1.91 -4.78
C ALA A 92 -15.48 -1.56 -4.47
N ALA A 93 -14.57 -1.83 -5.41
CA ALA A 93 -13.16 -1.50 -5.28
C ALA A 93 -12.85 0.00 -5.50
N GLY A 94 -13.83 0.80 -5.95
CA GLY A 94 -13.65 2.22 -6.27
C GLY A 94 -12.72 2.50 -7.47
N HIS A 95 -12.31 1.46 -8.21
CA HIS A 95 -11.39 1.58 -9.34
C HIS A 95 -11.58 0.43 -10.33
N LYS A 96 -11.42 0.71 -11.62
CA LYS A 96 -11.47 -0.32 -12.66
C LYS A 96 -10.15 -1.08 -12.71
N TYR A 97 -10.22 -2.38 -12.45
CA TYR A 97 -9.07 -3.27 -12.52
C TYR A 97 -9.09 -4.11 -13.80
N ASP A 98 -7.92 -4.27 -14.42
CA ASP A 98 -7.76 -5.22 -15.52
C ASP A 98 -7.50 -6.65 -14.99
N SER A 99 -7.76 -7.64 -15.84
CA SER A 99 -7.57 -9.06 -15.51
C SER A 99 -6.13 -9.39 -15.08
N LYS A 100 -5.13 -8.69 -15.64
CA LYS A 100 -3.71 -8.91 -15.34
C LYS A 100 -3.35 -8.38 -13.96
N GLN A 101 -3.93 -7.25 -13.53
CA GLN A 101 -3.78 -6.70 -12.19
C GLN A 101 -4.40 -7.64 -11.17
N ILE A 102 -5.63 -8.10 -11.41
CA ILE A 102 -6.33 -9.05 -10.52
C ILE A 102 -5.53 -10.35 -10.42
N SER A 103 -5.09 -10.92 -11.54
CA SER A 103 -4.28 -12.14 -11.56
C SER A 103 -2.99 -12.02 -10.74
N ARG A 104 -2.31 -10.86 -10.77
CA ARG A 104 -1.11 -10.64 -9.93
C ARG A 104 -1.43 -10.59 -8.44
N ILE A 105 -2.54 -9.97 -8.06
CA ILE A 105 -2.98 -9.87 -6.66
C ILE A 105 -3.35 -11.26 -6.13
N VAL A 106 -4.23 -11.96 -6.86
CA VAL A 106 -4.66 -13.32 -6.55
C VAL A 106 -3.50 -14.30 -6.53
N GLY A 107 -2.52 -14.17 -7.44
CA GLY A 107 -1.34 -15.03 -7.48
C GLY A 107 -0.48 -14.96 -6.22
N ARG A 108 -0.40 -13.78 -5.58
CA ARG A 108 0.28 -13.63 -4.28
C ARG A 108 -0.46 -14.38 -3.18
N ALA A 109 -1.77 -14.16 -3.05
CA ALA A 109 -2.60 -14.86 -2.06
C ALA A 109 -2.60 -16.39 -2.29
N SER A 110 -2.61 -16.83 -3.55
CA SER A 110 -2.54 -18.24 -3.92
C SER A 110 -1.21 -18.89 -3.52
N THR A 111 -0.11 -18.13 -3.52
CA THR A 111 1.20 -18.62 -3.05
C THR A 111 1.18 -18.90 -1.56
N GLU A 112 0.59 -17.99 -0.77
CA GLU A 112 0.41 -18.17 0.68
C GLU A 112 -0.52 -19.35 0.99
N LEU A 113 -1.61 -19.48 0.23
CA LEU A 113 -2.52 -20.61 0.33
C LEU A 113 -1.82 -21.95 0.07
N GLU A 114 -1.00 -22.03 -0.98
CA GLU A 114 -0.24 -23.25 -1.30
C GLU A 114 0.82 -23.56 -0.24
N ALA A 115 1.48 -22.55 0.32
CA ALA A 115 2.41 -22.72 1.44
C ALA A 115 1.68 -23.28 2.68
N TRP A 116 0.50 -22.75 2.99
CA TRP A 116 -0.35 -23.26 4.07
C TRP A 116 -0.81 -24.69 3.82
N ARG A 117 -1.22 -25.02 2.58
CA ARG A 117 -1.64 -26.39 2.20
C ARG A 117 -0.53 -27.42 2.37
N ARG A 118 0.73 -27.03 2.13
CA ARG A 118 1.91 -27.91 2.23
C ARG A 118 2.57 -27.91 3.61
N ARG A 119 2.03 -27.17 4.58
CA ARG A 119 2.59 -27.11 5.93
C ARG A 119 2.60 -28.50 6.57
N SER A 120 3.63 -28.80 7.35
CA SER A 120 3.68 -30.04 8.12
C SER A 120 2.49 -30.10 9.06
N LEU A 121 1.78 -31.23 9.04
CA LEU A 121 0.68 -31.53 9.96
C LEU A 121 1.15 -32.32 11.19
N GLN A 122 2.44 -32.66 11.25
CA GLN A 122 3.03 -33.36 12.39
C GLN A 122 3.40 -32.34 13.46
N GLY A 123 2.58 -32.30 14.50
CA GLY A 123 2.83 -31.72 15.81
C GLY A 123 2.43 -32.73 16.87
#